data_AF-A0A7J8SLA5-F1
#
_entry.id   AF-A0A7J8SLA5-F1
#
_cell.length_a   1.000
_cell.length_b   1.000
_cell.length_c   1.000
_cell.angle_alpha   90.00
_cell.angle_beta   90.00
_cell.angle_gamma   90.00
#
_symmetry.space_group_name_H-M   'P 1'
#
loop_
_entity.id
_entity.type
_entity.pdbx_description
1 polymer ?
#
loop_
_entity_poly.entity_id
_entity_poly.type
_entity_poly.pdbx_seq_one_letter_code
_entity_poly.pdbx_strand_id
1 'polypeptide(L)' 'MKAYIKPTGEKAWHSILTGYKPPMMNTKNGRVAKPEIQWTPKEDCLANVDSKALYAIFYGVYLQEFKRTAKWTISKTT' A
#
# COMPACT_ATOMS: atom_id res chain seq x y z
N MET A 1 10.63 4.25 8.21
CA MET A 1 9.79 3.54 7.21
C MET A 1 10.60 2.74 6.20
N LYS A 2 11.55 3.34 5.45
CA LYS A 2 12.38 2.62 4.45
C LYS A 2 12.96 1.28 4.93
N ALA A 3 13.48 1.21 6.16
CA ALA A 3 14.08 -0.01 6.73
C ALA A 3 13.07 -1.14 7.03
N TYR A 4 11.77 -0.83 7.17
CA TYR A 4 10.72 -1.81 7.47
C TYR A 4 9.92 -2.23 6.23
N ILE A 5 9.92 -1.40 5.18
CA ILE A 5 9.16 -1.66 3.95
C ILE A 5 9.99 -2.41 2.90
N LYS A 6 11.32 -2.26 2.90
CA LYS A 6 12.21 -3.04 2.02
C LYS A 6 12.05 -4.58 2.16
N PRO A 7 11.98 -5.14 3.39
CA PRO A 7 11.80 -6.58 3.57
C PRO A 7 10.42 -7.10 3.14
N THR A 8 9.39 -6.24 3.06
CA THR A 8 8.01 -6.65 2.70
C THR A 8 7.87 -6.98 1.21
N GLY A 9 8.89 -6.71 0.41
CA GLY A 9 9.04 -7.17 -0.96
C GLY A 9 9.47 -6.06 -1.90
N GLU A 10 10.49 -6.31 -2.73
CA GLU A 10 11.03 -5.34 -3.70
C GLU A 10 9.95 -4.81 -4.66
N LYS A 11 9.01 -5.67 -5.08
CA LYS A 11 7.88 -5.28 -5.93
C LYS A 11 6.90 -4.33 -5.23
N ALA A 12 6.62 -4.55 -3.95
CA ALA A 12 5.77 -3.67 -3.17
C ALA A 12 6.47 -2.31 -2.95
N TRP A 13 7.78 -2.31 -2.69
CA TRP A 13 8.57 -1.08 -2.62
C TRP A 13 8.54 -0.30 -3.94
N HIS A 14 8.70 -0.97 -5.07
CA HIS A 14 8.58 -0.34 -6.39
C HIS A 14 7.19 0.22 -6.66
N SER A 15 6.14 -0.51 -6.28
CA SER A 15 4.75 -0.02 -6.37
C SER A 15 4.56 1.28 -5.59
N ILE A 16 5.06 1.36 -4.35
CA ILE A 16 5.00 2.57 -3.52
C ILE A 16 5.68 3.76 -4.21
N LEU A 17 6.85 3.54 -4.82
CA LEU A 17 7.59 4.60 -5.52
C LEU A 17 6.89 5.07 -6.79
N THR A 18 6.28 4.15 -7.53
CA THR A 18 5.66 4.44 -8.84
C THR A 18 4.26 5.03 -8.69
N GLY A 19 3.62 4.78 -7.54
CA GLY A 19 2.25 5.16 -7.25
C GLY A 19 1.25 4.20 -7.88
N TYR A 20 0.18 3.90 -7.14
CA TYR A 20 -0.92 3.09 -7.65
C TYR A 20 -1.64 3.81 -8.79
N LYS A 21 -1.87 3.10 -9.91
CA LYS A 21 -2.72 3.56 -11.01
C LYS A 21 -3.74 2.47 -11.32
N PRO A 22 -5.05 2.71 -11.10
CA PRO A 22 -6.06 1.70 -11.35
C PRO A 22 -6.12 1.38 -12.86
N PRO A 23 -6.38 0.11 -13.23
CA PRO A 23 -6.68 -0.24 -14.61
C PRO A 23 -7.81 0.62 -15.17
N MET A 24 -7.59 1.26 -16.32
CA MET A 24 -8.59 2.11 -16.95
C MET A 24 -8.99 1.56 -18.31
N MET A 25 -10.27 1.71 -18.65
CA MET A 25 -10.80 1.42 -19.97
C MET A 25 -11.25 2.70 -20.67
N ASN A 26 -11.11 2.74 -21.99
CA ASN A 26 -11.65 3.82 -22.80
C ASN A 26 -13.15 3.57 -23.03
N THR A 27 -13.96 4.55 -22.68
CA THR A 27 -15.40 4.60 -22.92
C THR A 27 -15.70 5.79 -23.83
N LYS A 28 -16.88 5.81 -24.48
CA LYS A 28 -17.34 6.94 -25.30
C LYS A 28 -17.28 8.31 -24.59
N ASN A 29 -17.37 8.30 -23.25
CA ASN A 29 -17.39 9.51 -22.42
C ASN A 29 -16.03 9.81 -21.74
N GLY A 30 -14.95 9.11 -22.12
CA GLY A 30 -13.62 9.28 -21.53
C GLY A 30 -13.07 7.98 -20.92
N ARG A 31 -12.05 8.10 -20.06
CA ARG A 31 -11.50 6.93 -19.35
C ARG A 31 -12.21 6.70 -18.03
N VAL A 32 -12.65 5.47 -17.83
CA VAL A 32 -13.25 5.03 -16.56
C VAL A 32 -12.44 3.90 -15.97
N ALA A 33 -12.49 3.73 -14.65
CA ALA A 33 -11.89 2.59 -13.99
C ALA A 33 -12.51 1.31 -14.53
N LYS A 34 -11.66 0.37 -14.93
CA LYS A 34 -12.06 -0.92 -15.48
C LYS A 34 -12.56 -1.79 -14.31
N PRO A 35 -13.72 -2.46 -14.43
CA PRO A 35 -14.22 -3.34 -13.38
C PRO A 35 -13.32 -4.57 -13.21
N GLU A 36 -13.21 -5.07 -11.97
CA GLU A 36 -12.29 -6.17 -11.58
C GLU A 36 -12.46 -7.44 -12.41
N ILE A 37 -13.70 -7.81 -12.73
CA ILE A 37 -14.02 -8.97 -13.59
C ILE A 37 -13.36 -8.90 -14.97
N GLN A 38 -13.09 -7.69 -15.47
CA GLN A 38 -12.49 -7.49 -16.78
C GLN A 38 -10.95 -7.37 -16.70
N TRP A 39 -10.37 -7.38 -15.50
CA TRP A 39 -8.92 -7.24 -15.35
C TRP A 39 -8.20 -8.40 -16.01
N THR A 40 -7.12 -8.06 -16.70
CA THR A 40 -6.19 -9.06 -17.21
C THR A 40 -5.41 -9.66 -16.04
N PRO A 41 -4.87 -10.89 -16.17
CA PRO A 41 -4.04 -11.50 -15.12
C PRO A 41 -2.84 -10.61 -14.70
N LYS A 42 -2.35 -9.78 -15.61
CA LYS A 42 -1.27 -8.82 -15.33
C LYS A 42 -1.75 -7.64 -14.48
N GLU A 43 -2.91 -7.08 -14.80
CA GLU A 43 -3.54 -6.00 -14.02
C GLU A 43 -3.86 -6.47 -12.59
N ASP A 44 -4.40 -7.68 -12.47
CA ASP A 44 -4.70 -8.31 -11.17
C ASP A 44 -3.45 -8.56 -10.33
N CYS A 45 -2.38 -9.09 -10.95
CA CYS A 45 -1.10 -9.28 -10.27
C CYS A 45 -0.52 -7.97 -9.74
N LEU A 46 -0.60 -6.88 -10.52
CA LEU A 46 -0.16 -5.56 -10.10
C LEU A 46 -1.01 -5.04 -8.93
N ALA A 47 -2.35 -5.10 -9.04
CA ALA A 47 -3.25 -4.67 -7.98
C ALA A 47 -3.01 -5.41 -6.65
N ASN A 48 -2.67 -6.71 -6.70
CA ASN A 48 -2.29 -7.47 -5.51
C ASN A 48 -0.97 -6.99 -4.89
N VAL A 49 0.04 -6.67 -5.72
CA VAL A 49 1.31 -6.08 -5.24
C VAL A 49 1.06 -4.72 -4.60
N ASP A 50 0.21 -3.90 -5.21
CA ASP A 50 -0.18 -2.59 -4.70
C ASP A 50 -0.93 -2.70 -3.36
N SER A 51 -1.81 -3.70 -3.23
CA SER A 51 -2.52 -3.98 -1.98
C SER A 51 -1.57 -4.37 -0.84
N LYS A 52 -0.52 -5.16 -1.14
CA LYS A 52 0.53 -5.51 -0.17
C LYS A 52 1.38 -4.30 0.21
N ALA A 53 1.68 -3.43 -0.75
CA ALA A 53 2.35 -2.16 -0.51
C ALA A 53 1.56 -1.27 0.46
N LEU A 54 0.26 -1.11 0.23
CA LEU A 54 -0.63 -0.36 1.11
C LEU A 54 -0.68 -0.97 2.51
N TYR A 55 -0.84 -2.29 2.61
CA TYR A 55 -0.82 -3.00 3.88
C TYR A 55 0.48 -2.73 4.67
N ALA A 56 1.64 -2.80 4.00
CA ALA A 56 2.94 -2.53 4.61
C ALA A 56 3.06 -1.08 5.12
N ILE A 57 2.49 -0.10 4.40
CA ILE A 57 2.44 1.29 4.85
C ILE A 57 1.58 1.41 6.11
N PHE A 58 0.35 0.88 6.09
CA PHE A 58 -0.57 0.94 7.23
C PHE A 58 0.02 0.29 8.48
N TYR A 59 0.57 -0.92 8.36
CA TYR A 59 1.20 -1.62 9.48
C TYR A 59 2.47 -0.93 9.97
N GLY A 60 3.28 -0.39 9.06
CA GLY A 60 4.50 0.35 9.40
C GLY A 60 4.23 1.64 10.16
N VAL A 61 3.10 2.31 9.90
CA VAL A 61 2.64 3.48 10.65
C VAL A 61 2.04 3.04 11.98
N TYR A 62 1.13 2.07 11.98
CA TYR A 62 0.47 1.57 13.19
C TYR A 62 1.46 1.13 14.27
N LEU A 63 2.50 0.38 13.89
CA LEU A 63 3.53 -0.08 14.83
C LEU A 63 4.34 1.08 15.44
N GLN A 64 4.56 2.16 14.69
CA GLN A 64 5.29 3.33 15.20
C GLN A 64 4.43 4.15 16.15
N GLU A 65 3.14 4.33 15.84
CA GLU A 65 2.19 5.03 16.70
C GLU A 65 2.00 4.30 18.04
N PHE A 66 1.87 2.97 18.01
CA PHE A 66 1.73 2.17 19.23
C PHE A 66 2.98 2.22 20.12
N LYS A 67 4.17 2.22 19.52
CA LYS A 67 5.43 2.42 20.26
C LYS A 67 5.50 3.81 20.90
N ARG A 68 4.95 4.84 20.24
CA ARG A 68 4.94 6.21 20.76
C ARG A 68 4.00 6.36 21.95
N THR A 69 2.78 5.82 21.87
CA THR A 69 1.83 5.84 23.00
C THR A 69 2.34 5.04 24.18
N ALA A 70 2.90 3.85 23.97
CA ALA A 70 3.48 3.03 25.04
C ALA A 70 4.62 3.77 25.77
N LYS A 71 5.55 4.40 25.03
CA LYS A 71 6.62 5.21 25.63
C LYS A 71 6.08 6.37 26.46
N TRP A 72 5.06 7.06 25.96
CA TRP A 72 4.46 8.18 26.67
C TRP A 72 3.76 7.77 27.96
N THR A 73 3.04 6.64 27.96
CA THR A 73 2.41 6.10 29.17
C THR A 73 3.44 5.79 30.25
N ILE A 74 4.56 5.14 29.89
CA ILE A 74 5.65 4.82 30.83
C ILE A 74 6.25 6.10 31.44
N SER A 75 6.46 7.15 30.62
CA SER A 75 7.03 8.41 31.10
C SER A 75 6.14 9.20 32.06
N LYS A 76 4.83 8.91 32.11
CA LYS A 76 3.91 9.53 33.06
C LYS A 76 3.81 8.82 34.40
N THR A 77 4.22 7.55 34.43
CA THR A 77 4.13 6.69 35.62
C THR A 77 5.45 6.65 36.41
N THR A 78 6.50 7.33 35.91
CA THR A 78 7.81 7.48 36.56
C THR A 78 8.01 8.93 36.95
#